data_AF-A0A502C7B1-F1
#
_entry.id   AF-A0A502C7B1-F1
#
_cell.length_a   1.000
_cell.length_b   1.000
_cell.length_c   1.000
_cell.angle_alpha   90.00
_cell.angle_beta   90.00
_cell.angle_gamma   90.00
#
_symmetry.space_group_name_H-M   'P 1'
#
loop_
_entity.id
_entity.type
_entity.pdbx_description
1 polymer ?
#
loop_
_entity_poly.entity_id
_entity_poly.type
_entity_poly.pdbx_seq_one_letter_code
_entity_poly.pdbx_strand_id
1 'polypeptide(L)'
;MSAVLQASMQMELSEPASTMLKADMTPQVAVQALVGAGQVQDALKLLARLLPKRYAVAWLCQCARDQPLSPEDKAGASLAEKWVREPNESNRRAAFEFANAGGYKSTGAWLAAAAGWSGGSLAPASQETPVPPADHLTACAVVAGINMLAALVIDKFEARRAGYIEPAMNLLNAGGAASGSA
;
A
#
# COMPACT_ATOMS: atom_id res chain seq x y z
N MET A 1 9.14 -7.25 19.42
CA MET A 1 9.12 -5.85 18.94
C MET A 1 7.68 -5.49 18.59
N SER A 2 7.18 -4.31 18.94
CA SER A 2 5.78 -3.93 18.63
C SER A 2 5.57 -3.81 17.12
N ALA A 3 4.35 -4.10 16.64
CA ALA A 3 4.00 -4.01 15.22
C ALA A 3 4.26 -2.61 14.63
N VAL A 4 4.04 -1.55 15.43
CA VAL A 4 4.29 -0.16 15.04
C VAL A 4 5.79 0.07 14.81
N LEU A 5 6.64 -0.34 15.76
CA LEU A 5 8.09 -0.15 15.64
C LEU A 5 8.68 -0.99 14.52
N GLN A 6 8.20 -2.23 14.35
CA GLN A 6 8.62 -3.08 13.22
C GLN A 6 8.21 -2.47 11.88
N ALA A 7 6.98 -1.97 11.75
CA ALA A 7 6.52 -1.29 10.54
C ALA A 7 7.34 -0.03 10.25
N SER A 8 7.71 0.73 11.29
CA SER A 8 8.57 1.90 11.18
C SER A 8 9.93 1.56 10.55
N MET A 9 10.56 0.49 11.04
CA MET A 9 11.85 0.01 10.52
C MET A 9 11.72 -0.52 9.09
N GLN A 10 10.72 -1.36 8.82
CA GLN A 10 10.54 -1.98 7.50
C GLN A 10 10.21 -0.98 6.39
N MET A 11 9.58 0.15 6.74
CA MET A 11 9.23 1.20 5.80
C MET A 11 10.22 2.36 5.78
N GLU A 12 11.31 2.27 6.56
CA GLU A 12 12.34 3.29 6.67
C GLU A 12 11.73 4.67 6.91
N LEU A 13 10.95 4.81 8.00
CA LEU A 13 10.45 6.12 8.38
C LEU A 13 11.61 7.03 8.76
N SER A 14 11.42 8.34 8.56
CA SER A 14 12.42 9.32 8.95
C SER A 14 12.72 9.25 10.46
N GLU A 15 13.89 9.72 10.86
CA GLU A 15 14.25 9.81 12.29
C GLU A 15 13.25 10.67 13.08
N PRO A 16 12.82 11.87 12.62
CA PRO A 16 11.77 12.62 13.29
C PRO A 16 10.48 11.82 13.49
N ALA A 17 10.00 11.09 12.49
CA ALA A 17 8.80 10.26 12.63
C ALA A 17 9.03 9.09 13.60
N SER A 18 10.15 8.38 13.48
CA SER A 18 10.46 7.19 14.29
C SER A 18 10.56 7.50 15.78
N THR A 19 11.12 8.66 16.15
CA THR A 19 11.24 9.07 17.58
C THR A 19 9.90 9.38 18.24
N MET A 20 8.86 9.65 17.47
CA MET A 20 7.50 9.87 17.98
C MET A 20 6.78 8.56 18.34
N LEU A 21 7.23 7.43 17.79
CA LEU A 21 6.55 6.15 17.92
C LEU A 21 6.97 5.43 19.19
N LYS A 22 5.99 4.88 19.91
CA LYS A 22 6.21 4.09 21.13
C LYS A 22 5.64 2.68 20.98
N ALA A 23 6.22 1.73 21.72
CA ALA A 23 5.87 0.32 21.62
C ALA A 23 4.41 0.02 22.02
N ASP A 24 3.85 0.82 22.92
CA ASP A 24 2.49 0.72 23.48
C ASP A 24 1.43 1.45 22.65
N MET A 25 1.81 2.20 21.61
CA MET A 25 0.85 2.85 20.72
C MET A 25 0.05 1.83 19.93
N THR A 26 -1.26 2.06 19.84
CA THR A 26 -2.08 1.39 18.83
C THR A 26 -1.68 1.88 17.43
N PRO A 27 -1.90 1.08 16.37
CA PRO A 27 -1.70 1.52 14.99
C PRO A 27 -2.38 2.86 14.67
N GLN A 28 -3.60 3.05 15.16
CA GLN A 28 -4.36 4.28 14.94
C GLN A 28 -3.69 5.49 15.60
N VAL A 29 -3.30 5.37 16.88
CA VAL A 29 -2.64 6.45 17.62
C VAL A 29 -1.29 6.80 16.98
N ALA A 30 -0.52 5.79 16.56
CA ALA A 30 0.77 5.97 15.90
C ALA A 30 0.64 6.77 14.60
N VAL A 31 -0.31 6.41 13.72
CA VAL A 31 -0.53 7.15 12.47
C VAL A 31 -1.08 8.55 12.74
N GLN A 32 -2.02 8.72 13.70
CA GLN A 32 -2.54 10.04 14.08
C GLN A 32 -1.46 10.98 14.61
N ALA A 33 -0.51 10.46 15.41
CA ALA A 33 0.61 11.25 15.91
C ALA A 33 1.45 11.81 14.76
N LEU A 34 1.79 10.98 13.77
CA LEU A 34 2.56 11.40 12.61
C LEU A 34 1.80 12.44 11.76
N VAL A 35 0.50 12.22 11.52
CA VAL A 35 -0.34 13.20 10.81
C VAL A 35 -0.40 14.53 11.55
N GLY A 36 -0.63 14.51 12.87
CA GLY A 36 -0.73 15.72 13.70
C GLY A 36 0.57 16.54 13.75
N ALA A 37 1.72 15.90 13.55
CA ALA A 37 3.02 16.57 13.45
C ALA A 37 3.44 16.93 12.01
N GLY A 38 2.54 16.77 11.02
CA GLY A 38 2.82 17.07 9.62
C GLY A 38 3.74 16.07 8.92
N GLN A 39 4.04 14.93 9.54
CA GLN A 39 4.85 13.84 8.95
C GLN A 39 4.00 12.98 8.00
N VAL A 40 3.34 13.60 7.02
CA VAL A 40 2.30 12.97 6.19
C VAL A 40 2.84 11.79 5.36
N GLN A 41 4.05 11.92 4.79
CA GLN A 41 4.66 10.85 4.01
C GLN A 41 4.99 9.62 4.88
N ASP A 42 5.49 9.83 6.10
CA ASP A 42 5.79 8.74 7.02
C ASP A 42 4.50 8.14 7.62
N ALA A 43 3.46 8.95 7.83
CA ALA A 43 2.14 8.48 8.19
C ALA A 43 1.54 7.55 7.11
N LEU A 44 1.65 7.91 5.82
CA LEU A 44 1.23 7.06 4.70
C LEU A 44 1.98 5.72 4.70
N LYS A 45 3.30 5.75 4.84
CA LYS A 45 4.14 4.55 4.90
C LYS A 45 3.72 3.64 6.05
N LEU A 46 3.57 4.20 7.25
CA LEU A 46 3.19 3.46 8.44
C LEU A 46 1.79 2.85 8.30
N LEU A 47 0.81 3.63 7.84
CA LEU A 47 -0.55 3.19 7.58
C LEU A 47 -0.59 2.03 6.58
N ALA A 48 0.06 2.19 5.41
CA ALA A 48 0.09 1.16 4.38
C ALA A 48 0.66 -0.16 4.90
N ARG A 49 1.65 -0.09 5.79
CA ARG A 49 2.30 -1.26 6.36
C ARG A 49 1.49 -1.93 7.47
N LEU A 50 0.76 -1.15 8.26
CA LEU A 50 -0.05 -1.67 9.38
C LEU A 50 -1.39 -2.26 8.93
N LEU A 51 -1.86 -1.94 7.72
CA LEU A 51 -3.03 -2.56 7.14
C LEU A 51 -2.74 -4.01 6.68
N PRO A 52 -3.72 -4.92 6.78
CA PRO A 52 -3.69 -6.16 6.03
C PRO A 52 -3.49 -5.88 4.54
N LYS A 53 -2.65 -6.67 3.84
CA LYS A 53 -2.27 -6.43 2.43
C LYS A 53 -3.49 -6.21 1.53
N ARG A 54 -4.56 -6.99 1.70
CA ARG A 54 -5.83 -6.84 0.94
C ARG A 54 -6.46 -5.46 1.15
N TYR A 55 -6.49 -4.96 2.38
CA TYR A 55 -7.06 -3.64 2.69
C TYR A 55 -6.16 -2.51 2.19
N ALA A 56 -4.84 -2.67 2.25
CA ALA A 56 -3.90 -1.69 1.68
C ALA A 56 -4.11 -1.54 0.15
N VAL A 57 -4.27 -2.65 -0.58
CA VAL A 57 -4.54 -2.61 -2.03
C VAL A 57 -5.94 -2.06 -2.32
N ALA A 58 -6.96 -2.45 -1.54
CA ALA A 58 -8.33 -1.93 -1.70
C ALA A 58 -8.39 -0.42 -1.50
N TRP A 59 -7.66 0.09 -0.50
CA TRP A 59 -7.50 1.53 -0.25
C TRP A 59 -6.86 2.25 -1.44
N LEU A 60 -5.75 1.72 -1.97
CA LEU A 60 -5.12 2.31 -3.17
C LEU A 60 -6.09 2.35 -4.37
N CYS A 61 -6.85 1.28 -4.60
CA CYS A 61 -7.85 1.25 -5.66
C CYS A 61 -8.96 2.29 -5.43
N GLN A 62 -9.38 2.47 -4.18
CA GLN A 62 -10.35 3.51 -3.82
C GLN A 62 -9.81 4.92 -4.10
N CYS A 63 -8.54 5.21 -3.76
CA CYS A 63 -7.90 6.49 -4.05
C CYS A 63 -7.84 6.78 -5.56
N ALA A 64 -7.74 5.74 -6.39
CA ALA A 64 -7.62 5.83 -7.84
C ALA A 64 -8.97 6.01 -8.58
N ARG A 65 -10.09 5.61 -7.96
CA ARG A 65 -11.40 5.45 -8.63
C ARG A 65 -11.87 6.68 -9.40
N ASP A 66 -11.76 7.86 -8.79
CA ASP A 66 -12.27 9.12 -9.35
C ASP A 66 -11.17 10.00 -9.94
N GLN A 67 -9.99 9.41 -10.20
CA GLN A 67 -8.85 10.13 -10.77
C GLN A 67 -8.85 10.09 -12.29
N PRO A 68 -8.34 11.14 -12.97
CA PRO A 68 -8.20 11.16 -14.42
C PRO A 68 -7.06 10.23 -14.87
N LEU A 69 -7.33 8.93 -14.93
CA LEU A 69 -6.37 7.91 -15.30
C LEU A 69 -6.33 7.67 -16.81
N SER A 70 -5.13 7.42 -17.33
CA SER A 70 -4.95 6.94 -18.70
C SER A 70 -5.58 5.54 -18.89
N PRO A 71 -5.84 5.09 -20.13
CA PRO A 71 -6.33 3.73 -20.38
C PRO A 71 -5.42 2.64 -19.79
N GLU A 72 -4.09 2.84 -19.85
CA GLU A 72 -3.12 1.92 -19.27
C GLU A 72 -3.23 1.89 -17.74
N ASP A 73 -3.33 3.06 -17.10
CA ASP A 73 -3.48 3.15 -15.65
C ASP A 73 -4.78 2.47 -15.18
N LYS A 74 -5.87 2.62 -15.93
CA LYS A 74 -7.15 1.94 -15.67
C LYS A 74 -7.05 0.42 -15.81
N ALA A 75 -6.23 -0.09 -16.73
CA ALA A 75 -6.00 -1.53 -16.86
C ALA A 75 -5.30 -2.09 -15.61
N GLY A 76 -4.24 -1.41 -15.13
CA GLY A 76 -3.56 -1.77 -13.89
C GLY A 76 -4.47 -1.70 -12.66
N ALA A 77 -5.29 -0.63 -12.56
CA ALA A 77 -6.30 -0.50 -11.52
C ALA A 77 -7.29 -1.67 -11.52
N SER A 78 -7.78 -2.06 -12.71
CA SER A 78 -8.76 -3.14 -12.86
C SER A 78 -8.20 -4.50 -12.42
N LEU A 79 -6.93 -4.77 -12.71
CA LEU A 79 -6.24 -5.99 -12.25
C LEU A 79 -6.12 -6.02 -10.72
N ALA A 80 -5.72 -4.90 -10.12
CA ALA A 80 -5.64 -4.78 -8.67
C ALA A 80 -7.00 -4.96 -8.00
N GLU A 81 -8.06 -4.32 -8.51
CA GLU A 81 -9.42 -4.48 -7.99
C GLU A 81 -9.95 -5.92 -8.15
N LYS A 82 -9.62 -6.59 -9.27
CA LYS A 82 -9.98 -7.99 -9.48
C LYS A 82 -9.35 -8.88 -8.41
N TRP A 83 -8.08 -8.66 -8.10
CA TRP A 83 -7.40 -9.36 -7.00
C TRP A 83 -8.01 -9.02 -5.62
N VAL A 84 -8.37 -7.76 -5.37
CA VAL A 84 -9.05 -7.38 -4.11
C VAL A 84 -10.38 -8.13 -3.94
N ARG A 85 -11.17 -8.26 -5.02
CA ARG A 85 -12.43 -9.02 -5.03
C ARG A 85 -12.17 -10.51 -4.83
N GLU A 86 -11.17 -11.06 -5.50
CA GLU A 86 -10.83 -12.48 -5.48
C GLU A 86 -9.30 -12.68 -5.40
N PRO A 87 -8.73 -12.78 -4.18
CA PRO A 87 -7.28 -12.74 -3.96
C PRO A 87 -6.60 -14.10 -4.21
N ASN A 88 -6.91 -14.73 -5.34
CA ASN A 88 -6.30 -15.99 -5.76
C ASN A 88 -4.96 -15.76 -6.50
N GLU A 89 -4.20 -16.84 -6.67
CA GLU A 89 -2.89 -16.83 -7.32
C GLU A 89 -2.91 -16.31 -8.76
N SER A 90 -3.95 -16.67 -9.52
CA SER A 90 -4.09 -16.29 -10.93
C SER A 90 -4.26 -14.78 -11.08
N ASN A 91 -5.18 -14.18 -10.32
CA ASN A 91 -5.39 -12.73 -10.33
C ASN A 91 -4.16 -11.99 -9.82
N ARG A 92 -3.48 -12.53 -8.79
CA ARG A 92 -2.24 -11.98 -8.25
C ARG A 92 -1.14 -11.97 -9.31
N ARG A 93 -0.95 -13.09 -10.01
CA ARG A 93 0.06 -13.24 -11.07
C ARG A 93 -0.20 -12.28 -12.24
N ALA A 94 -1.45 -12.18 -12.70
CA ALA A 94 -1.80 -11.27 -13.78
C ALA A 94 -1.45 -9.81 -13.46
N ALA A 95 -1.70 -9.37 -12.22
CA ALA A 95 -1.29 -8.05 -11.75
C ALA A 95 0.24 -7.89 -11.70
N PHE A 96 0.97 -8.90 -11.21
CA PHE A 96 2.43 -8.89 -11.19
C PHE A 96 3.05 -8.81 -12.59
N GLU A 97 2.54 -9.59 -13.55
CA GLU A 97 3.04 -9.58 -14.93
C GLU A 97 2.79 -8.24 -15.62
N PHE A 98 1.61 -7.65 -15.42
CA PHE A 98 1.31 -6.31 -15.90
C PHE A 98 2.28 -5.26 -15.34
N ALA A 99 2.52 -5.28 -14.03
CA ALA A 99 3.43 -4.35 -13.38
C ALA A 99 4.87 -4.47 -13.90
N ASN A 100 5.36 -5.70 -14.11
CA ASN A 100 6.68 -5.95 -14.69
C ASN A 100 6.77 -5.47 -16.15
N ALA A 101 5.76 -5.76 -16.97
CA ALA A 101 5.74 -5.32 -18.36
C ALA A 101 5.73 -3.79 -18.48
N GLY A 102 5.02 -3.11 -17.59
CA GLY A 102 5.04 -1.64 -17.47
C GLY A 102 6.31 -1.07 -16.81
N GLY A 103 7.23 -1.92 -16.35
CA GLY A 103 8.49 -1.52 -15.73
C GLY A 103 8.35 -0.65 -14.48
N TYR A 104 7.22 -0.71 -13.79
CA TYR A 104 6.92 0.10 -12.59
C TYR A 104 6.99 1.62 -12.83
N LYS A 105 6.61 2.08 -14.03
CA LYS A 105 6.72 3.50 -14.44
C LYS A 105 5.43 4.31 -14.38
N SER A 106 4.28 3.66 -14.27
CA SER A 106 2.96 4.29 -14.31
C SER A 106 2.16 4.04 -13.04
N THR A 107 1.11 4.83 -12.83
CA THR A 107 0.22 4.68 -11.67
C THR A 107 -0.45 3.30 -11.70
N GLY A 108 -0.88 2.84 -12.88
CA GLY A 108 -1.42 1.50 -13.11
C GLY A 108 -0.43 0.40 -12.79
N ALA A 109 0.85 0.57 -13.15
CA ALA A 109 1.88 -0.39 -12.83
C ALA A 109 2.03 -0.54 -11.30
N TRP A 110 1.99 0.56 -10.54
CA TRP A 110 2.05 0.51 -9.06
C TRP A 110 0.78 -0.02 -8.41
N LEU A 111 -0.40 0.27 -8.96
CA LEU A 111 -1.67 -0.37 -8.57
C LEU A 111 -1.58 -1.89 -8.71
N ALA A 112 -1.14 -2.36 -9.87
CA ALA A 112 -0.98 -3.78 -10.15
C ALA A 112 0.15 -4.41 -9.30
N ALA A 113 1.25 -3.70 -9.06
CA ALA A 113 2.35 -4.15 -8.20
C ALA A 113 1.89 -4.35 -6.74
N ALA A 114 1.01 -3.49 -6.22
CA ALA A 114 0.49 -3.61 -4.86
C ALA A 114 -0.21 -4.96 -4.63
N ALA A 115 -1.02 -5.40 -5.61
CA ALA A 115 -1.58 -6.75 -5.64
C ALA A 115 -0.51 -7.81 -5.95
N GLY A 116 0.31 -7.61 -6.98
CA GLY A 116 1.29 -8.58 -7.46
C GLY A 116 2.39 -8.94 -6.45
N TRP A 117 2.68 -8.07 -5.49
CA TRP A 117 3.66 -8.30 -4.42
C TRP A 117 3.04 -8.75 -3.10
N SER A 118 1.74 -9.08 -3.08
CA SER A 118 1.04 -9.49 -1.86
C SER A 118 1.50 -10.83 -1.27
N GLY A 119 2.09 -11.70 -2.10
CA GLY A 119 2.55 -13.03 -1.70
C GLY A 119 2.93 -13.91 -2.90
N GLY A 120 3.02 -15.22 -2.65
CA GLY A 120 3.47 -16.24 -3.61
C GLY A 120 4.88 -15.95 -4.15
N SER A 121 5.16 -16.16 -5.45
CA SER A 121 6.53 -16.07 -6.00
C SER A 121 6.70 -14.91 -6.97
N LEU A 122 7.78 -14.14 -6.83
CA LEU A 122 8.22 -13.10 -7.78
C LEU A 122 9.15 -13.65 -8.88
N ALA A 123 9.57 -14.91 -8.79
CA ALA A 123 10.36 -15.54 -9.84
C ALA A 123 9.54 -15.70 -11.13
N PRO A 124 10.21 -15.78 -12.31
CA PRO A 124 9.56 -16.20 -13.54
C PRO A 124 8.83 -17.54 -13.35
N ALA A 125 7.71 -17.74 -14.03
CA ALA A 125 6.91 -18.96 -13.91
C ALA A 125 7.67 -20.24 -14.31
N SER A 126 8.71 -20.13 -15.14
CA SER A 126 9.58 -21.24 -15.52
C SER A 126 10.58 -21.67 -14.43
N GLN A 127 10.74 -20.88 -13.37
CA GLN A 127 11.67 -21.17 -12.30
C GLN A 127 10.98 -21.93 -11.17
N GLU A 128 11.49 -23.12 -10.84
CA GLU A 128 10.91 -23.98 -9.80
C GLU A 128 11.07 -23.40 -8.39
N THR A 129 12.22 -22.78 -8.10
CA THR A 129 12.49 -22.21 -6.78
C THR A 129 11.68 -20.93 -6.57
N PRO A 130 10.72 -20.90 -5.63
CA PRO A 130 9.90 -19.72 -5.38
C PRO A 130 10.74 -18.62 -4.70
N VAL A 131 10.49 -17.38 -5.10
CA VAL A 131 11.10 -16.18 -4.50
C VAL A 131 9.98 -15.37 -3.86
N PRO A 132 9.72 -15.51 -2.54
CA PRO A 132 8.64 -14.77 -1.91
C PRO A 132 8.93 -13.26 -1.87
N PRO A 133 7.92 -12.39 -2.05
CA PRO A 133 8.09 -10.96 -1.82
C PRO A 133 8.40 -10.71 -0.35
N ALA A 134 9.28 -9.74 -0.06
CA ALA A 134 9.42 -9.25 1.30
C ALA A 134 8.09 -8.64 1.78
N ASP A 135 7.77 -8.83 3.06
CA ASP A 135 6.43 -8.54 3.59
C ASP A 135 5.95 -7.10 3.41
N HIS A 136 6.87 -6.15 3.36
CA HIS A 136 6.60 -4.72 3.24
C HIS A 136 6.41 -4.26 1.79
N LEU A 137 6.67 -5.10 0.77
CA LEU A 137 6.63 -4.68 -0.63
C LEU A 137 5.25 -4.18 -1.08
N THR A 138 4.15 -4.82 -0.67
CA THR A 138 2.79 -4.30 -0.94
C THR A 138 2.63 -2.88 -0.41
N ALA A 139 3.13 -2.59 0.80
CA ALA A 139 3.04 -1.25 1.38
C ALA A 139 3.88 -0.24 0.58
N CYS A 140 5.08 -0.62 0.12
CA CYS A 140 5.89 0.22 -0.75
C CYS A 140 5.18 0.57 -2.05
N ALA A 141 4.56 -0.42 -2.71
CA ALA A 141 3.79 -0.19 -3.94
C ALA A 141 2.55 0.69 -3.70
N VAL A 142 1.86 0.51 -2.58
CA VAL A 142 0.74 1.37 -2.18
C VAL A 142 1.18 2.82 -2.01
N VAL A 143 2.27 3.06 -1.28
CA VAL A 143 2.81 4.42 -1.08
C VAL A 143 3.25 5.05 -2.41
N ALA A 144 3.91 4.28 -3.28
CA ALA A 144 4.30 4.75 -4.61
C ALA A 144 3.07 5.14 -5.44
N GLY A 145 2.05 4.29 -5.49
CA GLY A 145 0.80 4.56 -6.20
C GLY A 145 0.08 5.79 -5.66
N ILE A 146 -0.03 5.94 -4.33
CA ILE A 146 -0.63 7.13 -3.70
C ILE A 146 0.14 8.40 -4.05
N ASN A 147 1.47 8.35 -4.03
CA ASN A 147 2.30 9.48 -4.43
C ASN A 147 2.09 9.86 -5.90
N MET A 148 1.99 8.89 -6.82
CA MET A 148 1.68 9.19 -8.22
C MET A 148 0.28 9.79 -8.39
N LEU A 149 -0.72 9.26 -7.67
CA LEU A 149 -2.08 9.82 -7.67
C LEU A 149 -2.10 11.23 -7.09
N ALA A 150 -1.35 11.50 -6.02
CA ALA A 150 -1.23 12.84 -5.46
C ALA A 150 -0.59 13.81 -6.46
N ALA A 151 0.44 13.35 -7.20
CA ALA A 151 1.18 14.14 -8.17
C ALA A 151 0.39 14.53 -9.43
N LEU A 152 -0.80 13.94 -9.67
CA LEU A 152 -1.72 14.39 -10.73
C LEU A 152 -2.13 15.86 -10.59
N VAL A 153 -2.04 16.43 -9.37
CA VAL A 153 -2.24 17.86 -9.11
C VAL A 153 -1.12 18.36 -8.21
N ILE A 154 0.00 18.75 -8.82
CA ILE A 154 1.27 19.08 -8.16
C ILE A 154 1.08 20.13 -7.04
N ASP A 155 0.35 21.21 -7.30
CA ASP A 155 0.14 22.29 -6.32
C ASP A 155 -0.66 21.84 -5.08
N LYS A 156 -1.33 20.68 -5.17
CA LYS A 156 -2.11 20.09 -4.06
C LYS A 156 -1.49 18.78 -3.57
N PHE A 157 -0.24 18.49 -3.91
CA PHE A 157 0.40 17.21 -3.63
C PHE A 157 0.31 16.82 -2.15
N GLU A 158 0.75 17.69 -1.24
CA GLU A 158 0.69 17.45 0.21
C GLU A 158 -0.73 17.27 0.72
N ALA A 159 -1.64 18.17 0.32
CA ALA A 159 -3.03 18.13 0.73
C ALA A 159 -3.74 16.86 0.26
N ARG A 160 -3.43 16.39 -0.97
CA ARG A 160 -3.97 15.13 -1.52
C ARG A 160 -3.45 13.93 -0.74
N ARG A 161 -2.16 13.89 -0.39
CA ARG A 161 -1.61 12.82 0.45
C ARG A 161 -2.29 12.74 1.81
N ALA A 162 -2.48 13.88 2.48
CA ALA A 162 -3.22 13.93 3.74
C ALA A 162 -4.67 13.46 3.57
N GLY A 163 -5.36 13.89 2.51
CA GLY A 163 -6.73 13.49 2.21
C GLY A 163 -6.91 11.99 1.92
N TYR A 164 -5.88 11.29 1.45
CA TYR A 164 -5.93 9.84 1.28
C TYR A 164 -5.77 9.04 2.58
N ILE A 165 -5.15 9.61 3.61
CA ILE A 165 -4.97 8.95 4.92
C ILE A 165 -6.31 8.80 5.64
N GLU A 166 -7.10 9.87 5.70
CA GLU A 166 -8.30 9.94 6.55
C GLU A 166 -9.29 8.79 6.31
N PRO A 167 -9.68 8.42 5.07
CA PRO A 167 -10.58 7.29 4.83
C PRO A 167 -10.00 5.94 5.29
N ALA A 168 -8.68 5.75 5.17
CA ALA A 168 -8.00 4.50 5.50
C ALA A 168 -7.74 4.31 7.00
N MET A 169 -7.79 5.38 7.79
CA MET A 169 -7.72 5.28 9.25
C MET A 169 -8.82 4.38 9.82
N ASN A 170 -10.01 4.38 9.22
CA ASN A 170 -11.12 3.50 9.63
C ASN A 170 -10.84 2.01 9.37
N LEU A 171 -9.97 1.69 8.40
CA LEU A 171 -9.61 0.31 8.05
C LEU A 171 -8.69 -0.33 9.08
N LEU A 172 -7.91 0.46 9.83
CA LEU A 172 -7.08 -0.05 10.93
C LEU A 172 -7.92 -0.70 12.04
N ASN A 173 -9.11 -0.15 12.30
CA ASN A 173 -10.04 -0.68 13.30
C ASN A 173 -10.78 -1.94 12.80
N ALA A 174 -11.13 -1.99 11.51
CA ALA A 174 -11.78 -3.15 10.90
C ALA A 174 -10.83 -4.35 10.76
N GLY A 175 -9.51 -4.12 10.62
CA GLY A 175 -8.50 -5.16 10.50
C GLY A 175 -8.29 -5.98 11.79
N GLY A 176 -8.46 -5.37 12.97
CA GLY A 176 -8.30 -6.05 14.25
C GLY A 176 -9.42 -7.05 14.59
N ALA A 177 -10.61 -6.87 14.01
CA ALA A 177 -11.74 -7.79 14.20
C ALA A 177 -11.63 -9.06 13.34
N ALA A 178 -10.94 -9.01 12.20
CA ALA A 178 -10.81 -10.13 11.27
C ALA A 178 -9.66 -11.10 11.59
N SER A 179 -8.73 -10.72 12.47
CA SER A 179 -7.61 -11.58 12.91
C SER A 179 -7.96 -12.52 14.08
N GLY A 180 -9.23 -12.57 14.51
CA GLY A 180 -9.70 -13.39 15.63
C GLY A 180 -10.39 -14.71 15.25
N SER A 181 -10.36 -15.12 13.99
CA SER A 181 -10.94 -16.39 13.54
C SER A 181 -10.06 -17.08 12.51
N ALA A 182 -9.10 -17.85 13.00
CA ALA A 182 -8.46 -18.98 12.30
C ALA A 182 -7.98 -19.97 13.36
#